data_AF-A0A5N6D4I0-F1
#
_entry.id   AF-A0A5N6D4I0-F1
#
_cell.length_a   1.000
_cell.length_b   1.000
_cell.length_c   1.000
_cell.angle_alpha   90.00
_cell.angle_beta   90.00
_cell.angle_gamma   90.00
#
_symmetry.space_group_name_H-M   'P 1'
#
loop_
_entity.id
_entity.type
_entity.pdbx_description
1 polymer ?
#
loop_
_entity_poly.entity_id
_entity_poly.type
_entity_poly.pdbx_seq_one_letter_code
_entity_poly.pdbx_strand_id
1 'polypeptide(L)' 'MPDVASLALAKGAVVRGIQGGSTQLLQEVTRFVAQKALRMPIEKVFGFTEKEVIEAYDYVASGSHIGKICINVGE' A
#
# COMPACT_ATOMS: atom_id res chain seq x y z
N MET A 1 -9.42 24.30 -2.94
CA MET A 1 -8.22 23.69 -2.34
C MET A 1 -7.68 24.63 -1.28
N PRO A 2 -7.28 24.15 -0.09
CA PRO A 2 -6.66 25.00 0.93
C PRO A 2 -5.30 25.51 0.47
N ASP A 3 -4.89 26.67 0.97
CA ASP A 3 -3.53 27.20 0.76
C ASP A 3 -2.53 26.39 1.61
N VAL A 4 -2.00 25.34 0.99
CA VAL A 4 -1.07 24.41 1.63
C VAL A 4 0.22 25.10 2.08
N ALA A 5 0.70 26.11 1.34
CA ALA A 5 1.94 26.80 1.65
C ALA A 5 1.81 27.64 2.93
N SER A 6 0.76 28.46 3.01
CA SER A 6 0.50 29.27 4.20
C SER A 6 0.24 28.41 5.43
N LEU A 7 -0.50 27.30 5.29
CA LEU A 7 -0.77 26.37 6.40
C LEU A 7 0.50 25.65 6.88
N ALA A 8 1.37 25.23 5.96
CA ALA A 8 2.65 24.60 6.31
C ALA A 8 3.56 25.58 7.06
N LEU A 9 3.67 26.82 6.58
CA LEU A 9 4.45 27.87 7.24
C LEU A 9 3.91 28.19 8.65
N ALA A 10 2.60 28.39 8.78
CA ALA A 10 1.98 28.72 10.06
C ALA A 10 2.17 27.63 11.14
N LYS A 11 2.33 26.37 10.73
CA LYS A 11 2.54 25.22 11.62
C LYS A 11 4.01 24.80 11.75
N GLY A 12 4.93 25.42 11.00
CA GLY A 12 6.31 24.94 10.89
C GLY A 12 6.41 23.51 10.34
N ALA A 13 5.47 23.11 9.48
CA ALA A 13 5.37 21.76 8.94
C ALA A 13 6.09 21.63 7.59
N VAL A 14 6.58 20.43 7.29
CA VAL A 14 7.18 20.08 5.99
C VAL A 14 6.19 19.29 5.16
N VAL A 15 5.89 19.77 3.96
CA VAL A 15 5.10 19.03 2.96
C VAL A 15 6.08 18.42 1.96
N ARG A 16 6.07 17.09 1.86
CA ARG A 16 6.95 16.33 0.96
C ARG A 16 6.11 15.36 0.14
N GLY A 17 6.20 15.47 -1.19
CA GLY A 17 5.69 14.44 -2.08
C GLY A 17 6.53 13.18 -1.99
N ILE A 18 5.87 12.02 -2.00
CA ILE A 18 6.51 10.71 -2.07
C ILE A 18 5.94 9.94 -3.26
N GLN A 19 6.80 9.31 -4.04
CA GLN A 19 6.40 8.46 -5.16
C GLN A 19 7.24 7.19 -5.11
N GLY A 20 6.61 6.09 -4.69
CA GLY A 20 7.30 4.82 -4.49
C GLY A 20 8.50 4.93 -3.55
N GLY A 21 9.50 4.08 -3.75
CA GLY A 21 10.78 4.11 -3.04
C GLY A 21 11.91 3.69 -3.97
N SER A 22 13.16 3.96 -3.57
CA SER A 22 14.33 3.48 -4.30
C SER A 22 14.46 1.96 -4.20
N THR A 23 15.21 1.35 -5.13
CA THR A 23 15.56 -0.07 -5.05
C THR A 23 16.24 -0.42 -3.72
N GLN A 24 17.06 0.50 -3.19
CA GLN A 24 17.68 0.33 -1.87
C GLN A 24 16.63 0.21 -0.76
N LEU A 25 15.64 1.12 -0.72
CA LEU A 25 14.57 1.05 0.29
C LEU A 25 13.81 -0.27 0.22
N LEU A 26 13.54 -0.78 -0.99
CA LEU A 26 12.91 -2.08 -1.20
C LEU A 26 13.76 -3.23 -0.64
N GLN A 27 15.07 -3.22 -0.92
CA GLN A 27 15.98 -4.27 -0.44
C GLN A 27 16.11 -4.26 1.08
N GLU A 28 16.21 -3.07 1.68
CA GLU A 28 16.30 -2.90 3.13
C GLU A 28 15.03 -3.36 3.83
N VAL A 29 13.85 -2.94 3.38
CA VAL A 29 12.58 -3.38 3.99
C VAL A 29 12.36 -4.88 3.82
N THR A 30 12.69 -5.44 2.65
CA THR A 30 12.54 -6.88 2.40
C THR A 30 13.44 -7.70 3.33
N ARG A 31 14.71 -7.30 3.47
CA ARG A 31 15.65 -7.94 4.39
C ARG A 31 15.15 -7.87 5.83
N PHE A 32 14.68 -6.71 6.26
CA PHE A 32 14.17 -6.51 7.61
C PHE A 32 12.94 -7.37 7.91
N VAL A 33 11.95 -7.38 7.01
CA VAL A 33 10.74 -8.19 7.12
C VAL A 33 11.09 -9.68 7.21
N ALA A 34 11.99 -10.16 6.35
CA ALA A 34 12.42 -11.56 6.36
C ALA A 34 13.15 -11.93 7.67
N GLN A 35 14.10 -11.10 8.12
CA GLN A 35 14.87 -11.37 9.34
C GLN A 35 14.04 -11.31 10.62
N LYS A 36 13.01 -10.47 10.65
CA LYS A 36 12.13 -10.29 11.80
C LYS A 36 10.86 -11.12 11.72
N ALA A 37 10.70 -11.94 10.67
CA ALA A 37 9.50 -12.71 10.39
C ALA A 37 8.21 -11.86 10.51
N LEU A 38 8.27 -10.61 10.05
CA LEU A 38 7.12 -9.72 10.09
C LEU A 38 6.06 -10.23 9.12
N ARG A 39 4.83 -10.35 9.59
CA ARG A 39 3.70 -10.72 8.73
C ARG A 39 3.10 -9.46 8.12
N MET A 40 3.01 -9.44 6.80
CA MET A 40 2.14 -8.49 6.12
C MET A 40 0.69 -8.92 6.37
N PRO A 41 -0.19 -8.06 6.90
CA PRO A 41 -1.59 -8.40 7.07
C PRO A 41 -2.23 -8.57 5.69
N ILE A 42 -2.50 -9.82 5.31
CA ILE A 42 -3.29 -10.17 4.14
C ILE A 42 -4.70 -10.46 4.64
N GLU A 43 -5.68 -9.72 4.15
CA GLU A 43 -7.07 -9.89 4.57
C GLU A 43 -7.81 -10.89 3.69
N LYS A 44 -7.70 -10.71 2.37
CA LYS A 44 -8.39 -11.54 1.39
C LYS A 44 -7.48 -11.84 0.21
N VAL A 45 -7.59 -13.07 -0.27
CA VAL A 45 -6.94 -13.55 -1.49
C VAL A 45 -8.03 -13.94 -2.48
N PHE A 46 -7.97 -13.37 -3.67
CA PHE A 46 -8.86 -13.66 -4.80
C PHE A 46 -8.16 -14.59 -5.79
N GLY A 47 -8.90 -15.40 -6.53
CA GLY A 47 -8.36 -16.19 -7.64
C GLY A 47 -8.05 -15.33 -8.87
N PHE A 48 -7.32 -15.92 -9.83
CA PHE A 48 -6.94 -15.26 -11.09
C PHE A 48 -7.94 -15.51 -12.23
N THR A 49 -9.24 -15.47 -11.93
CA THR A 49 -10.30 -15.41 -12.94
C THR A 49 -10.67 -13.95 -13.20
N GLU A 50 -11.10 -13.59 -14.42
CA GLU A 50 -11.52 -12.22 -14.75
C GLU A 50 -12.52 -11.65 -13.73
N LYS A 51 -13.52 -12.47 -13.38
CA LYS A 51 -14.54 -12.12 -12.38
C LYS A 51 -13.92 -11.81 -11.01
N GLU A 52 -13.05 -12.67 -10.50
CA GLU A 52 -12.45 -12.48 -9.17
C GLU A 52 -11.44 -11.33 -9.14
N VAL A 53 -10.74 -11.09 -10.25
CA VAL A 53 -9.85 -9.93 -10.38
C VAL A 53 -10.67 -8.65 -10.29
N ILE A 54 -11.77 -8.54 -11.04
CA ILE A 54 -12.68 -7.37 -10.96
C ILE A 54 -13.23 -7.21 -9.54
N GLU A 55 -13.69 -8.29 -8.92
CA GLU A 55 -14.16 -8.27 -7.52
C GLU A 55 -13.08 -7.79 -6.54
N ALA A 56 -11.82 -8.18 -6.75
CA ALA A 56 -10.71 -7.71 -5.93
C ALA A 56 -10.51 -6.19 -6.03
N TYR A 57 -10.61 -5.62 -7.23
CA TYR A 57 -10.51 -4.17 -7.43
C TYR A 57 -11.70 -3.43 -6.84
N ASP A 58 -12.93 -3.93 -7.03
CA ASP A 58 -14.13 -3.35 -6.43
C ASP A 58 -14.05 -3.37 -4.90
N TYR A 59 -13.54 -4.46 -4.32
CA TYR A 59 -13.34 -4.58 -2.88
C TYR A 59 -12.32 -3.56 -2.35
N VAL A 60 -11.20 -3.36 -3.06
CA VAL A 60 -10.22 -2.31 -2.71
C VAL A 60 -10.85 -0.92 -2.81
N ALA A 61 -11.60 -0.65 -3.89
CA ALA A 61 -12.27 0.63 -4.11
C ALA A 61 -13.31 0.96 -3.02
N SER A 62 -13.93 -0.04 -2.42
CA SER A 62 -14.87 0.15 -1.30
C SER A 62 -14.22 0.75 -0.03
N GLY A 63 -12.90 0.62 0.12
CA GLY A 63 -12.16 1.08 1.30
C GLY A 63 -12.45 0.29 2.60
N SER A 64 -13.19 -0.83 2.52
CA SER A 64 -13.59 -1.61 3.70
C SER A 64 -12.51 -2.56 4.23
N HIS A 65 -11.37 -2.64 3.55
CA HIS A 65 -10.31 -3.61 3.82
C HIS A 65 -9.31 -3.10 4.86
N ILE A 66 -8.81 -4.01 5.71
CA ILE A 66 -7.71 -3.82 6.65
C ILE A 66 -6.51 -4.65 6.17
N GLY A 67 -5.52 -3.97 5.58
CA GLY A 67 -4.27 -4.60 5.16
C GLY A 67 -4.17 -4.73 3.64
N LYS A 68 -3.65 -5.86 3.16
CA LYS A 68 -3.40 -6.12 1.75
C LYS A 68 -4.41 -7.12 1.18
N ILE A 69 -4.83 -6.83 -0.04
CA ILE A 69 -5.60 -7.72 -0.88
C ILE A 69 -4.63 -8.33 -1.90
N CYS A 70 -4.71 -9.65 -2.07
CA CYS A 70 -3.85 -10.39 -2.99
C CYS A 70 -4.68 -11.09 -4.05
N ILE A 71 -4.07 -11.31 -5.21
CA ILE A 71 -4.61 -12.16 -6.27
C ILE A 71 -3.63 -13.32 -6.41
N ASN A 72 -4.11 -14.55 -6.25
CA ASN A 72 -3.29 -15.74 -6.42
C ASN A 72 -3.24 -16.10 -7.91
N VAL A 73 -2.06 -15.94 -8.51
CA VAL A 73 -1.78 -16.25 -9.92
C VAL A 73 -1.20 -17.65 -10.12
N GLY A 74 -0.97 -18.41 -9.03
CA GLY A 74 -0.53 -19.81 -9.11
C GLY A 74 -1.65 -20.75 -9.57
N GLU A 75 -1.27 -21.95 -9.99
CA GLU A 75 -2.20 -23.06 -10.31
C GLU A 75 -3.12 -23.44 -9.14
#